data_AF-A0A1Z7YM91-F1
#
_entry.id   AF-A0A1Z7YM91-F1
#
_cell.length_a   1.000
_cell.length_b   1.000
_cell.length_c   1.000
_cell.angle_alpha   90.00
_cell.angle_beta   90.00
_cell.angle_gamma   90.00
#
_symmetry.space_group_name_H-M   'P 1'
#
loop_
_entity.id
_entity.type
_entity.pdbx_description
1 polymer ?
#
loop_
_entity_poly.entity_id
_entity_poly.type
_entity_poly.pdbx_seq_one_letter_code
_entity_poly.pdbx_strand_id
1 'polypeptide(L)'
;MLVRWSVSVLLVVLISGCAFKNNPTPLGDSELVGQWLHERESALDNGTVITRMALDITQEGYISYHFMSCFSSKGDTRKNKTLHLLNMPMIRVTTKKIKAQTFPLTPKWEFKINEWPTQENNQWQMTVDNMLLAKIDVSEDVGAKVDGWRCE
;
A
#
# COMPACT_ATOMS: atom_id res chain seq x y z
N MET A 1 10.18 -52.50 -11.15
CA MET A 1 9.13 -51.58 -11.65
C MET A 1 8.67 -50.54 -10.62
N LEU A 2 8.80 -50.78 -9.31
CA LEU A 2 8.38 -49.83 -8.25
C LEU A 2 9.15 -48.49 -8.23
N VAL A 3 10.44 -48.49 -8.58
CA VAL A 3 11.30 -47.28 -8.50
C VAL A 3 10.87 -46.16 -9.47
N ARG A 4 10.27 -46.51 -10.62
CA ARG A 4 9.80 -45.54 -11.62
C ARG A 4 8.56 -44.75 -11.17
N TRP A 5 7.72 -45.33 -10.33
CA TRP A 5 6.54 -44.67 -9.80
C TRP A 5 6.89 -43.66 -8.71
N SER A 6 7.88 -43.98 -7.86
CA SER A 6 8.35 -43.10 -6.80
C SER A 6 8.90 -41.77 -7.33
N VAL A 7 9.66 -41.81 -8.42
CA VAL A 7 10.23 -40.61 -9.06
C VAL A 7 9.13 -39.72 -9.65
N SER A 8 8.10 -40.34 -10.24
CA SER A 8 6.99 -39.60 -10.87
C SER A 8 6.12 -38.87 -9.82
N VAL A 9 5.85 -39.52 -8.69
CA VAL A 9 5.10 -38.89 -7.58
C VAL A 9 5.91 -37.77 -6.93
N LEU A 10 7.22 -37.95 -6.75
CA LEU A 10 8.09 -36.90 -6.21
C LEU A 10 8.16 -35.68 -7.14
N LEU A 11 8.18 -35.90 -8.46
CA LEU A 11 8.16 -34.82 -9.44
C LEU A 11 6.84 -34.02 -9.37
N VAL A 12 5.69 -34.71 -9.27
CA VAL A 12 4.37 -34.05 -9.15
C VAL A 12 4.25 -33.22 -7.86
N VAL A 13 4.81 -33.69 -6.74
CA VAL A 13 4.83 -32.93 -5.47
C VAL A 13 5.73 -31.69 -5.58
N LEU A 14 6.88 -31.78 -6.28
CA LEU A 14 7.78 -30.64 -6.51
C LEU A 14 7.18 -29.58 -7.46
N ILE A 15 6.33 -29.97 -8.41
CA ILE A 15 5.63 -29.03 -9.32
C ILE A 15 4.43 -28.36 -8.63
N SER A 16 3.89 -28.96 -7.56
CA SER A 16 2.80 -28.38 -6.76
C SER A 16 3.22 -27.19 -5.88
N GLY A 17 4.52 -26.87 -5.84
CA GLY A 17 5.08 -25.66 -5.23
C GLY A 17 4.78 -24.36 -6.00
N CYS A 18 3.68 -24.29 -6.75
CA CYS A 18 3.16 -23.01 -7.21
C CYS A 18 2.81 -22.18 -5.97
N ALA A 19 3.62 -21.17 -5.66
CA ALA A 19 3.30 -20.22 -4.60
C ALA A 19 1.95 -19.56 -4.94
N PHE A 20 0.86 -20.09 -4.39
CA PHE A 20 -0.48 -19.57 -4.61
C PHE A 20 -0.50 -18.11 -4.17
N LYS A 21 -0.70 -17.18 -5.12
CA LYS A 21 -0.95 -15.78 -4.79
C LYS A 21 -2.24 -15.72 -3.97
N ASN A 22 -2.29 -14.86 -2.96
CA ASN A 22 -3.54 -14.65 -2.23
C ASN A 22 -4.60 -14.06 -3.18
N ASN A 23 -5.82 -14.55 -3.07
CA ASN A 23 -6.96 -13.94 -3.75
C ASN A 23 -7.35 -12.65 -3.02
N PRO A 24 -7.52 -11.53 -3.75
CA PRO A 24 -7.98 -10.29 -3.15
C PRO A 24 -9.44 -10.41 -2.70
N THR A 25 -9.83 -9.61 -1.71
CA THR A 25 -11.22 -9.43 -1.32
C THR A 25 -11.83 -8.36 -2.22
N PRO A 26 -12.78 -8.68 -3.12
CA PRO A 26 -13.37 -7.68 -3.99
C PRO A 26 -14.12 -6.62 -3.17
N LEU A 27 -13.94 -5.36 -3.56
CA LEU A 27 -14.56 -4.21 -2.89
C LEU A 27 -15.75 -3.62 -3.65
N GLY A 28 -15.87 -3.90 -4.96
CA GLY A 28 -16.94 -3.35 -5.78
C GLY A 28 -16.96 -1.82 -5.73
N ASP A 29 -18.11 -1.23 -5.43
CA ASP A 29 -18.30 0.23 -5.36
C ASP A 29 -18.05 0.83 -3.96
N SER A 30 -17.22 0.16 -3.13
CA SER A 30 -16.89 0.68 -1.80
C SER A 30 -16.27 2.08 -1.86
N GLU A 31 -16.58 2.91 -0.85
CA GLU A 31 -16.05 4.27 -0.71
C GLU A 31 -14.51 4.30 -0.62
N LEU A 32 -13.90 3.20 -0.16
CA LEU A 32 -12.44 3.01 -0.12
C LEU A 32 -11.78 3.02 -1.49
N VAL A 33 -12.50 2.60 -2.54
CA VAL A 33 -11.94 2.47 -3.88
C VAL A 33 -11.58 3.84 -4.43
N GLY A 34 -10.37 3.95 -4.97
CA GLY A 34 -9.85 5.14 -5.61
C GLY A 34 -8.45 5.48 -5.14
N GLN A 35 -8.02 6.66 -5.56
CA GLN A 35 -6.69 7.19 -5.29
C GLN A 35 -6.74 8.20 -4.17
N TRP A 36 -5.80 8.08 -3.24
CA TRP A 36 -5.75 8.83 -2.00
C TRP A 36 -4.35 9.39 -1.79
N LEU A 37 -4.28 10.66 -1.41
CA LEU A 37 -3.03 11.37 -1.28
C LEU A 37 -2.97 12.17 0.02
N HIS A 38 -1.81 12.13 0.66
CA HIS A 38 -1.41 13.01 1.74
C HIS A 38 -0.04 13.60 1.43
N GLU A 39 0.08 14.91 1.65
CA GLU A 39 1.34 15.63 1.61
C GLU A 39 1.38 16.62 2.77
N ARG A 40 2.48 16.60 3.52
CA ARG A 40 2.68 17.48 4.66
C ARG A 40 4.15 17.87 4.76
N GLU A 41 4.36 19.14 5.03
CA GLU A 41 5.64 19.69 5.47
C GLU A 41 5.49 20.21 6.90
N SER A 42 6.44 19.84 7.76
CA SER A 42 6.48 20.25 9.16
C SER A 42 7.86 20.81 9.50
N ALA A 43 7.88 22.02 10.06
CA ALA A 43 9.08 22.57 10.68
C ALA A 43 9.30 21.93 12.06
N LEU A 44 10.53 21.54 12.35
CA LEU A 44 11.03 21.11 13.65
C LEU A 44 12.13 22.08 14.09
N ASP A 45 12.42 22.17 15.39
CA ASP A 45 13.41 23.12 15.93
C ASP A 45 14.78 23.09 15.19
N ASN A 46 15.17 21.89 14.74
CA ASN A 46 16.45 21.63 14.09
C ASN A 46 16.35 21.26 12.59
N GLY A 47 15.19 21.40 11.94
CA GLY A 47 15.06 20.97 10.56
C GLY A 47 13.65 20.99 9.99
N THR A 48 13.48 20.40 8.81
CA THR A 48 12.19 20.25 8.11
C THR A 48 11.93 18.78 7.85
N VAL A 49 10.68 18.35 8.05
CA VAL A 49 10.19 17.02 7.65
C VAL A 49 9.14 17.17 6.56
N ILE A 50 9.40 16.59 5.40
CA ILE A 50 8.41 16.42 4.34
C ILE A 50 7.94 14.97 4.38
N THR A 51 6.63 14.75 4.42
CA THR A 51 6.01 13.42 4.42
C THR A 51 4.96 13.36 3.32
N ARG A 52 5.06 12.35 2.48
CA ARG A 52 4.11 12.07 1.39
C ARG A 52 3.64 10.63 1.50
N MET A 53 2.34 10.42 1.34
CA MET A 53 1.72 9.10 1.33
C MET A 53 0.68 9.04 0.23
N ALA A 54 0.77 8.02 -0.62
CA ALA A 54 -0.22 7.72 -1.64
C ALA A 54 -0.73 6.30 -1.47
N LEU A 55 -2.03 6.15 -1.66
CA LEU A 55 -2.76 4.91 -1.58
C LEU A 55 -3.64 4.79 -2.82
N ASP A 56 -3.52 3.69 -3.54
CA ASP A 56 -4.41 3.36 -4.65
C ASP A 56 -5.12 2.05 -4.33
N ILE A 57 -6.45 2.07 -4.32
CA ILE A 57 -7.30 0.95 -3.96
C ILE A 57 -8.25 0.66 -5.12
N THR A 58 -8.18 -0.56 -5.64
CA THR A 58 -8.96 -1.01 -6.80
C THR A 58 -10.24 -1.73 -6.39
N GLN A 59 -11.22 -1.80 -7.31
CA GLN A 59 -12.50 -2.51 -7.09
C GLN A 59 -12.28 -4.01 -6.90
N GLU A 60 -11.25 -4.57 -7.54
CA GLU A 60 -10.87 -5.97 -7.48
C GLU A 60 -10.23 -6.35 -6.14
N GLY A 61 -9.93 -5.37 -5.29
CA GLY A 61 -9.38 -5.62 -3.96
C GLY A 61 -7.84 -5.62 -3.90
N TYR A 62 -7.18 -4.94 -4.84
CA TYR A 62 -5.75 -4.66 -4.75
C TYR A 62 -5.48 -3.28 -4.15
N ILE A 63 -4.36 -3.18 -3.43
CA ILE A 63 -3.86 -1.94 -2.83
C ILE A 63 -2.40 -1.70 -3.24
N SER A 64 -2.11 -0.49 -3.68
CA SER A 64 -0.75 0.03 -3.83
C SER A 64 -0.53 1.14 -2.79
N TYR A 65 0.61 1.08 -2.09
CA TYR A 65 0.98 2.02 -1.03
C TYR A 65 2.37 2.57 -1.32
N HIS A 66 2.48 3.89 -1.27
CA HIS A 66 3.74 4.60 -1.45
C HIS A 66 3.90 5.60 -0.31
N PHE A 67 5.05 5.56 0.34
CA PHE A 67 5.39 6.46 1.42
C PHE A 67 6.79 7.01 1.22
N MET A 68 6.95 8.31 1.45
CA MET A 68 8.23 8.97 1.50
C MET A 68 8.27 9.94 2.68
N SER A 69 9.34 9.89 3.45
CA SER A 69 9.65 10.86 4.49
C SER A 69 11.07 11.37 4.30
N CYS A 70 11.22 12.69 4.22
CA CYS A 70 12.49 13.39 4.06
C CYS A 70 12.70 14.27 5.28
N PHE A 71 13.78 14.05 6.02
CA PHE A 71 14.22 14.91 7.11
C PHE A 71 15.48 15.65 6.68
N SER A 72 15.43 16.98 6.75
CA SER A 72 16.58 17.86 6.50
C SER A 72 16.93 18.61 7.78
N SER A 73 18.16 18.47 8.26
CA SER A 73 18.67 19.19 9.43
C SER A 73 19.47 20.41 9.02
N LYS A 74 19.50 21.45 9.87
CA LYS A 74 20.31 22.68 9.68
C LYS A 74 21.82 22.41 9.52
N GLY A 75 22.31 21.24 9.93
CA GLY A 75 23.70 20.79 9.78
C GLY A 75 23.96 19.90 8.56
N ASP A 76 23.20 20.08 7.48
CA ASP A 76 23.33 19.36 6.19
C ASP A 76 23.09 17.83 6.25
N THR A 77 22.66 17.30 7.39
CA THR A 77 22.27 15.90 7.50
C THR A 77 20.88 15.70 6.90
N ARG A 78 20.82 14.97 5.78
CA ARG A 78 19.57 14.54 5.15
C ARG A 78 19.33 13.05 5.42
N LYS A 79 18.12 12.70 5.86
CA LYS A 79 17.67 11.31 6.00
C LYS A 79 16.40 11.13 5.22
N ASN A 80 16.32 10.06 4.43
CA ASN A 80 15.11 9.68 3.73
C ASN A 80 14.65 8.29 4.16
N LYS A 81 13.34 8.07 4.08
CA LYS A 81 12.71 6.76 4.23
C LYS A 81 11.67 6.63 3.16
N THR A 82 11.73 5.54 2.40
CA THR A 82 10.74 5.21 1.39
C THR A 82 10.19 3.81 1.61
N LEU A 83 8.92 3.61 1.27
CA LEU A 83 8.29 2.31 1.26
C LEU A 83 7.34 2.26 0.07
N HIS A 84 7.53 1.24 -0.77
CA HIS A 84 6.69 0.99 -1.94
C HIS A 84 6.16 -0.42 -1.86
N LEU A 85 4.84 -0.54 -1.83
CA LEU A 85 4.12 -1.80 -1.85
C LEU A 85 3.18 -1.75 -3.04
N LEU A 86 3.42 -2.56 -4.06
CA LEU A 86 2.74 -2.43 -5.33
C LEU A 86 1.74 -3.57 -5.52
N ASN A 87 0.51 -3.23 -5.88
CA ASN A 87 -0.51 -4.18 -6.34
C ASN A 87 -0.66 -5.41 -5.43
N MET A 88 -0.73 -5.17 -4.12
CA MET A 88 -0.88 -6.24 -3.13
C MET A 88 -2.35 -6.61 -2.98
N PRO A 89 -2.71 -7.90 -2.94
CA PRO A 89 -4.09 -8.30 -2.69
C PRO A 89 -4.46 -8.04 -1.23
N MET A 90 -5.60 -7.40 -1.01
CA MET A 90 -6.18 -7.22 0.31
C MET A 90 -6.88 -8.51 0.73
N ILE A 91 -6.28 -9.21 1.69
CA ILE A 91 -6.81 -10.48 2.22
C ILE A 91 -7.92 -10.27 3.27
N ARG A 92 -8.02 -9.06 3.82
CA ARG A 92 -9.05 -8.68 4.78
C ARG A 92 -9.21 -7.17 4.83
N VAL A 93 -10.44 -6.69 4.76
CA VAL A 93 -10.81 -5.28 4.90
C VAL A 93 -11.88 -5.16 5.99
N THR A 94 -11.69 -4.24 6.93
CA THR A 94 -12.68 -3.91 7.96
C THR A 94 -12.68 -2.39 8.17
N THR A 95 -13.68 -1.87 8.89
CA THR A 95 -13.79 -0.43 9.21
C THR A 95 -12.62 0.19 10.00
N LYS A 96 -11.70 -0.65 10.49
CA LYS A 96 -10.58 -0.26 11.34
C LYS A 96 -9.22 -0.57 10.74
N LYS A 97 -9.14 -1.42 9.71
CA LYS A 97 -7.87 -1.82 9.11
C LYS A 97 -8.02 -2.56 7.79
N ILE A 98 -6.95 -2.50 7.01
CA ILE A 98 -6.73 -3.27 5.79
C ILE A 98 -5.54 -4.20 6.02
N LYS A 99 -5.67 -5.46 5.65
CA LYS A 99 -4.56 -6.41 5.62
C LYS A 99 -4.26 -6.80 4.18
N ALA A 100 -3.01 -6.67 3.78
CA ALA A 100 -2.55 -7.00 2.43
C ALA A 100 -1.33 -7.92 2.47
N GLN A 101 -1.28 -8.88 1.55
CA GLN A 101 -0.24 -9.90 1.52
C GLN A 101 -0.20 -10.58 0.16
N THR A 102 0.90 -10.48 -0.60
CA THR A 102 0.98 -11.09 -1.95
C THR A 102 0.93 -12.62 -1.91
N PHE A 103 1.71 -13.25 -1.03
CA PHE A 103 1.78 -14.71 -0.92
C PHE A 103 1.51 -15.17 0.52
N PRO A 104 0.87 -16.33 0.75
CA PRO A 104 0.51 -16.81 2.09
C PRO A 104 1.66 -16.85 3.11
N LEU A 105 2.89 -17.07 2.65
CA LEU A 105 4.09 -17.20 3.48
C LEU A 105 4.94 -15.91 3.57
N THR A 106 4.57 -14.83 2.88
CA THR A 106 5.29 -13.54 3.01
C THR A 106 4.77 -12.72 4.20
N PRO A 107 5.52 -11.73 4.71
CA PRO A 107 5.00 -10.81 5.70
C PRO A 107 3.68 -10.17 5.27
N LYS A 108 2.80 -9.94 6.26
CA LYS A 108 1.52 -9.25 6.08
C LYS A 108 1.71 -7.79 6.40
N TRP A 109 1.14 -6.93 5.57
CA TRP A 109 1.06 -5.51 5.83
C TRP A 109 -0.31 -5.19 6.41
N GLU A 110 -0.34 -4.45 7.53
CA GLU A 110 -1.56 -3.97 8.16
C GLU A 110 -1.57 -2.44 8.12
N PHE A 111 -2.57 -1.86 7.47
CA PHE A 111 -2.85 -0.43 7.47
C PHE A 111 -3.98 -0.16 8.45
N LYS A 112 -3.79 0.77 9.38
CA LYS A 112 -4.83 1.13 10.34
C LYS A 112 -5.73 2.19 9.73
N ILE A 113 -7.03 1.92 9.63
CA ILE A 113 -8.02 2.94 9.31
C ILE A 113 -8.44 3.59 10.62
N ASN A 114 -7.99 4.82 10.82
CA ASN A 114 -8.39 5.65 11.95
C ASN A 114 -9.79 6.21 11.75
N GLU A 115 -10.08 6.67 10.53
CA GLU A 115 -11.37 7.23 10.13
C GLU A 115 -11.74 6.68 8.76
N TRP A 116 -12.92 6.09 8.65
CA TRP A 116 -13.45 5.56 7.40
C TRP A 116 -13.69 6.69 6.39
N PRO A 117 -13.62 6.43 5.07
CA PRO A 117 -13.99 7.42 4.06
C PRO A 117 -15.29 8.15 4.38
N THR A 118 -15.20 9.48 4.47
CA THR A 118 -16.35 10.39 4.60
C THR A 118 -16.20 11.51 3.59
N GLN A 119 -17.33 12.08 3.18
CA GLN A 119 -17.35 13.23 2.28
C GLN A 119 -17.54 14.51 3.10
N GLU A 120 -16.55 15.41 3.05
CA GLU A 120 -16.60 16.72 3.71
C GLU A 120 -16.23 17.80 2.69
N ASN A 121 -17.05 18.87 2.59
CA ASN A 121 -16.84 19.96 1.62
C ASN A 121 -16.66 19.49 0.17
N ASN A 122 -17.45 18.49 -0.26
CA ASN A 122 -17.37 17.87 -1.58
C ASN A 122 -16.06 17.11 -1.86
N GLN A 123 -15.23 16.86 -0.85
CA GLN A 123 -13.99 16.10 -0.96
C GLN A 123 -14.07 14.85 -0.09
N TRP A 124 -13.76 13.69 -0.67
CA TRP A 124 -13.65 12.46 0.10
C TRP A 124 -12.34 12.47 0.90
N GLN A 125 -12.43 12.13 2.18
CA GLN A 125 -11.28 12.07 3.08
C GLN A 125 -11.32 10.78 3.90
N MET A 126 -10.16 10.23 4.20
CA MET A 126 -10.01 9.13 5.14
C MET A 126 -8.72 9.29 5.93
N THR A 127 -8.67 8.72 7.12
CA THR A 127 -7.45 8.74 7.93
C THR A 127 -6.86 7.33 8.00
N VAL A 128 -5.66 7.15 7.44
CA VAL A 128 -4.90 5.89 7.49
C VAL A 128 -3.55 6.09 8.15
N ASP A 129 -3.20 5.23 9.10
CA ASP A 129 -1.97 5.30 9.89
C ASP A 129 -1.73 6.69 10.52
N ASN A 130 -2.82 7.32 10.96
CA ASN A 130 -2.90 8.70 11.50
C ASN A 130 -2.55 9.82 10.51
N MET A 131 -2.60 9.55 9.20
CA MET A 131 -2.46 10.55 8.14
C MET A 131 -3.80 10.77 7.46
N LEU A 132 -4.22 12.03 7.35
CA LEU A 132 -5.44 12.42 6.65
C LEU A 132 -5.16 12.45 5.14
N LEU A 133 -5.78 11.55 4.39
CA LEU A 133 -5.67 11.48 2.95
C LEU A 133 -6.92 12.05 2.29
N ALA A 134 -6.72 12.83 1.25
CA ALA A 134 -7.78 13.29 0.38
C ALA A 134 -7.86 12.39 -0.86
N LYS A 135 -9.08 12.06 -1.28
CA LYS A 135 -9.30 11.35 -2.54
C LYS A 135 -9.01 12.30 -3.70
N ILE A 136 -8.35 11.80 -4.73
CA ILE A 136 -8.07 12.53 -5.96
C ILE A 136 -8.74 11.81 -7.14
N ASP A 137 -9.00 12.57 -8.21
CA ASP A 137 -9.67 12.03 -9.39
C ASP A 137 -8.78 11.02 -10.11
N VAL A 138 -9.40 9.95 -10.63
CA VAL A 138 -8.72 8.86 -11.35
C VAL A 138 -7.96 9.35 -12.61
N SER A 139 -8.30 10.54 -13.12
CA SER A 139 -7.57 11.18 -14.21
C SER A 139 -6.18 11.71 -13.81
N GLU A 140 -5.93 11.91 -12.51
CA GLU A 140 -4.60 12.24 -12.01
C GLU A 140 -3.78 10.95 -11.90
N ASP A 141 -2.75 10.80 -12.74
CA ASP A 141 -1.85 9.63 -12.65
C ASP A 141 -0.99 9.73 -11.37
N VAL A 142 -1.48 9.13 -10.29
CA VAL A 142 -0.76 9.01 -9.02
C VAL A 142 0.56 8.27 -9.21
N GLY A 143 0.62 7.27 -10.09
CA GLY A 143 1.85 6.55 -10.40
C GLY A 143 2.92 7.53 -10.88
N ALA A 144 2.61 8.31 -11.91
CA ALA A 144 3.54 9.33 -12.43
C ALA A 144 3.90 10.39 -11.37
N LYS A 145 2.94 10.84 -10.55
CA LYS A 145 3.19 11.79 -9.47
C LYS A 145 4.16 11.24 -8.42
N VAL A 146 3.98 9.97 -8.04
CA VAL A 146 4.78 9.29 -7.03
C VAL A 146 6.18 8.94 -7.53
N ASP A 147 6.31 8.51 -8.79
CA ASP A 147 7.60 8.21 -9.41
C ASP A 147 8.51 9.45 -9.46
N GLY A 148 7.91 10.64 -9.50
CA GLY A 148 8.61 11.93 -9.41
C GLY A 148 8.98 12.39 -8.00
N TRP A 149 8.58 11.68 -6.94
CA TRP A 149 8.86 12.12 -5.57
C TRP A 149 10.34 12.07 -5.24
N ARG A 150 10.89 13.23 -4.87
CA ARG A 150 12.26 13.39 -4.39
C ARG A 150 12.32 14.21 -3.12
N CYS A 151 13.38 13.97 -2.35
CA CYS A 151 13.78 14.81 -1.22
C CYS A 151 14.65 15.97 -1.74
N GLU A 152 14.05 16.88 -2.50
CA GLU A 152 14.71 18.09 -3.01
C GLU A 152 14.19 19.33 -2.29
#